data_AF-A0A6I6EL97-F1
#
_entry.id   AF-A0A6I6EL97-F1
#
_cell.length_a   1.000
_cell.length_b   1.000
_cell.length_c   1.000
_cell.angle_alpha   90.00
_cell.angle_beta   90.00
_cell.angle_gamma   90.00
#
_symmetry.space_group_name_H-M   'P 1'
#
loop_
_entity.id
_entity.type
_entity.pdbx_description
1 polymer ?
#
loop_
_entity_poly.entity_id
_entity_poly.type
_entity_poly.pdbx_seq_one_letter_code
_entity_poly.pdbx_strand_id
1 'polypeptide(L)' 'MAQSRVDTQKKSDERRGVRPKSYKLPISIIELIEALSKEEDMPQSAVISKAVELFAESLKK' A
#
# COMPACT_ATOMS: atom_id res chain seq x y z
N MET A 1 16.36 -24.33 -13.87
CA MET A 1 16.72 -23.20 -12.97
C MET A 1 15.49 -22.90 -12.14
N ALA A 2 15.55 -23.09 -10.81
CA ALA A 2 14.42 -22.76 -9.94
C ALA A 2 14.17 -21.25 -10.06
N GLN A 3 12.94 -20.85 -10.44
CA GLN A 3 12.56 -19.44 -10.37
C GLN A 3 12.81 -18.96 -8.95
N SER A 4 13.54 -17.85 -8.80
CA SER A 4 13.78 -17.31 -7.46
C SER A 4 12.43 -16.91 -6.87
N ARG A 5 12.26 -17.06 -5.56
CA ARG A 5 11.02 -16.70 -4.85
C ARG A 5 10.53 -15.28 -5.21
N VAL A 6 11.47 -14.39 -5.48
CA VAL A 6 11.26 -13.02 -5.96
C VAL A 6 10.51 -12.99 -7.31
N ASP A 7 10.90 -13.82 -8.28
CA ASP A 7 10.27 -13.90 -9.60
C ASP A 7 8.84 -14.46 -9.51
N THR A 8 8.61 -15.45 -8.63
CA THR A 8 7.29 -16.01 -8.37
C THR A 8 6.37 -14.99 -7.71
N GLN A 9 6.86 -14.26 -6.72
CA GLN A 9 6.09 -13.23 -6.03
C GLN A 9 5.76 -12.06 -6.96
N LYS A 10 6.73 -11.60 -7.76
CA LYS A 10 6.52 -10.56 -8.76
C LYS A 10 5.43 -10.93 -9.77
N LYS A 11 5.45 -12.16 -10.31
CA LYS A 11 4.40 -12.64 -11.22
C LYS A 11 3.02 -12.73 -10.56
N SER A 12 2.96 -13.12 -9.29
CA SER A 12 1.71 -13.16 -8.52
C SER A 12 1.14 -11.75 -8.30
N ASP A 13 2.01 -10.81 -7.92
CA ASP A 13 1.65 -9.42 -7.69
C ASP A 13 1.17 -8.76 -8.99
N GLU A 14 1.88 -8.98 -10.11
CA GLU A 14 1.47 -8.55 -11.46
C GLU A 14 0.10 -9.11 -11.84
N ARG A 15 -0.17 -10.39 -11.55
CA ARG A 15 -1.47 -11.02 -11.81
C ARG A 15 -2.60 -10.41 -10.97
N ARG A 16 -2.27 -9.87 -9.81
CA ARG A 16 -3.20 -9.15 -8.91
C ARG A 16 -3.23 -7.65 -9.19
N GLY A 17 -2.47 -7.16 -10.17
CA GLY A 17 -2.38 -5.74 -10.52
C GLY A 17 -1.65 -4.87 -9.47
N VAL A 18 -0.90 -5.48 -8.55
CA VAL A 18 -0.18 -4.77 -7.49
C VAL A 18 1.33 -4.82 -7.72
N ARG A 19 2.06 -3.84 -7.19
CA ARG A 19 3.53 -3.78 -7.26
C ARG A 19 4.09 -3.19 -5.97
N PRO A 20 5.27 -3.63 -5.50
CA PRO A 20 5.92 -3.00 -4.36
C PRO A 20 6.32 -1.55 -4.73
N LYS A 21 6.08 -0.63 -3.80
CA LYS A 21 6.48 0.77 -3.93
C LYS A 21 6.91 1.29 -2.56
N SER A 22 8.13 1.80 -2.49
CA SER A 22 8.73 2.34 -1.26
C SER A 22 8.85 3.86 -1.37
N TYR A 23 8.50 4.55 -0.30
CA TYR A 23 8.65 6.00 -0.14
C TYR A 23 9.29 6.32 1.19
N LYS A 24 9.94 7.49 1.29
CA LYS A 24 10.32 8.07 2.58
C LYS A 24 9.18 8.96 3.05
N LEU A 25 8.67 8.72 4.26
CA LEU A 25 7.59 9.48 4.87
C LEU A 25 8.06 10.06 6.21
N PRO A 26 7.47 11.17 6.67
CA PRO A 26 7.67 11.63 8.04
C PRO A 26 7.28 10.55 9.05
N ILE A 27 8.02 10.46 10.16
CA ILE A 27 7.78 9.44 11.21
C ILE A 27 6.34 9.51 11.73
N SER A 28 5.85 10.72 12.01
CA SER A 28 4.47 10.94 12.48
C SER A 28 3.40 10.40 11.53
N ILE A 29 3.65 10.44 10.22
CA ILE A 29 2.73 9.88 9.21
C ILE A 29 2.80 8.35 9.22
N ILE A 30 3.98 7.77 9.42
CA ILE A 30 4.13 6.31 9.53
C ILE A 30 3.36 5.81 10.76
N GLU A 31 3.53 6.45 11.91
CA GLU A 31 2.80 6.13 13.15
C GLU A 31 1.29 6.26 12.97
N LEU A 32 0.83 7.29 12.24
CA LEU A 32 -0.58 7.47 11.93
C LEU A 32 -1.12 6.34 11.03
N ILE A 33 -0.37 5.93 9.99
CA ILE A 33 -0.75 4.81 9.12
C ILE A 33 -0.85 3.52 9.93
N GLU A 34 0.09 3.28 10.85
CA GLU A 34 0.08 2.11 11.74
C GLU A 34 -1.11 2.12 12.71
N ALA A 35 -1.44 3.28 13.29
CA ALA A 35 -2.59 3.42 14.17
C ALA A 35 -3.91 3.14 13.42
N LEU A 36 -4.10 3.78 12.26
CA LEU A 36 -5.29 3.59 11.42
C LEU A 36 -5.42 2.15 10.89
N SER A 37 -4.29 1.52 10.54
CA SER A 37 -4.27 0.11 10.14
C SER A 37 -4.78 -0.82 11.23
N LYS A 38 -4.44 -0.54 12.49
CA LYS A 38 -4.92 -1.31 13.66
C LYS A 38 -6.37 -1.01 14.01
N GLU A 39 -6.76 0.26 13.94
CA GLU A 39 -8.11 0.71 14.29
C GLU A 39 -9.17 0.17 13.31
N GLU A 40 -8.87 0.20 12.02
CA GLU A 40 -9.80 -0.23 10.96
C GLU A 40 -9.66 -1.72 10.61
N ASP A 41 -8.77 -2.47 11.28
CA ASP A 41 -8.41 -3.86 10.96
C ASP A 41 -8.08 -4.06 9.46
N MET A 42 -7.28 -3.14 8.92
CA MET A 42 -6.92 -3.09 7.50
C MET A 42 -5.40 -3.08 7.32
N PRO A 43 -4.85 -3.71 6.27
CA PRO A 43 -3.43 -3.59 5.98
C PRO A 43 -3.07 -2.14 5.64
N GLN A 44 -1.89 -1.70 6.06
CA GLN A 44 -1.39 -0.33 5.81
C GLN A 44 -1.48 0.09 4.33
N SER A 45 -1.25 -0.84 3.39
CA SER A 45 -1.39 -0.56 1.97
C SER A 45 -2.82 -0.16 1.57
N ALA A 46 -3.84 -0.77 2.19
CA ALA A 46 -5.24 -0.43 1.95
C ALA A 46 -5.62 0.91 2.60
N VAL A 47 -5.07 1.22 3.78
CA VAL A 47 -5.21 2.55 4.42
C VAL A 47 -4.66 3.64 3.49
N ILE A 48 -3.45 3.43 2.95
CA ILE A 48 -2.81 4.37 2.03
C ILE A 48 -3.64 4.53 0.75
N SER A 49 -4.11 3.43 0.14
CA SER A 49 -4.96 3.50 -1.06
C SER A 49 -6.24 4.28 -0.81
N LYS A 50 -6.96 3.99 0.29
CA LYS A 50 -8.19 4.69 0.68
C LYS A 50 -7.95 6.19 0.88
N ALA A 51 -6.85 6.56 1.53
CA ALA A 51 -6.49 7.97 1.72
C ALA A 51 -6.21 8.69 0.39
N VAL A 52 -5.52 8.04 -0.55
CA VAL A 52 -5.23 8.60 -1.87
C VAL A 52 -6.51 8.75 -2.71
N GLU A 53 -7.42 7.78 -2.66
CA GLU A 53 -8.72 7.85 -3.34
C GLU A 53 -9.57 9.01 -2.82
N LEU A 54 -9.71 9.14 -1.49
CA LEU A 54 -10.43 10.26 -0.87
C LEU A 54 -9.82 11.61 -1.22
N PHE A 55 -8.49 11.70 -1.26
CA PHE A 55 -7.81 12.92 -1.68
C PHE A 55 -8.12 13.25 -3.15
N ALA A 56 -8.06 12.26 -4.05
CA ALA A 56 -8.39 12.45 -5.47
C ALA A 56 -9.86 12.87 -5.67
N GLU A 57 -10.80 12.33 -4.90
CA GLU A 57 -12.20 12.75 -4.91
C GLU A 57 -12.37 14.19 -4.43
N SER A 58 -11.64 14.59 -3.38
CA SER A 58 -11.69 15.97 -2.85
C SER A 58 -11.25 17.01 -3.87
N LEU A 59 -10.36 16.65 -4.80
CA LEU A 59 -9.85 17.52 -5.86
C LEU A 59 -10.76 17.62 -7.09
N LYS A 60 -11.79 16.75 -7.20
CA LYS A 60 -12.77 16.79 -8.29
C LYS A 60 -13.97 17.70 -7.99
N LYS A 61 -14.01 18.30 -6.80
CA LYS A 61 -14.96 19.35 -6.42
C LYS A 61 -14.48 20.70 -6.93
#